data_AF-A0A4R8RRP2-F1
#
_entry.id   AF-A0A4R8RRP2-F1
#
_cell.length_a   1.000
_cell.length_b   1.000
_cell.length_c   1.000
_cell.angle_alpha   90.00
_cell.angle_beta   90.00
_cell.angle_gamma   90.00
#
_symmetry.space_group_name_H-M   'P 1'
#
loop_
_entity.id
_entity.type
_entity.pdbx_description
1 polymer ?
#
loop_
_entity_poly.entity_id
_entity_poly.type
_entity_poly.pdbx_seq_one_letter_code
_entity_poly.pdbx_strand_id
1 'polypeptide(L)'
;MGWLWASPSPPKSPAPGEASKAPTSTAPPAKSTDSDMDPEIQKFLALFQSDGKQEEPAPEPTQQPTSTTTSKPTSTSSSSSWFSLKSSPNAPSQTSNRAITPPADPNSVSESLLPTEMSCRQAFDMAFHCQSVGGQWNSIYRYGTMRSCSEHWEDFWFCMRIKGYTGKMKEEAIKAHYRQKEHDKYGDGKPNSEDIWQARTTKILPGTVFTEKFDEPALDDEEWQKMEMDRRRQIRTGLGIEGASA
;
A
#
# COMPACT_ATOMS: atom_id res chain seq x y z
N MET A 1 -14.87 -19.32 26.32
CA MET A 1 -16.00 -19.17 27.28
C MET A 1 -15.53 -18.31 28.43
N GLY A 2 -16.27 -17.27 28.85
CA GLY A 2 -15.83 -16.27 29.84
C GLY A 2 -14.80 -15.28 29.26
N TRP A 3 -15.01 -13.97 29.11
CA TRP A 3 -15.84 -12.99 29.84
C TRP A 3 -15.50 -12.93 31.33
N LEU A 4 -14.57 -12.03 31.68
CA LEU A 4 -14.29 -11.62 33.06
C LEU A 4 -15.12 -10.38 33.39
N TRP A 5 -16.11 -10.56 34.24
CA TRP A 5 -16.97 -9.50 34.78
C TRP A 5 -16.44 -9.14 36.18
N ALA A 6 -16.03 -7.88 36.36
CA ALA A 6 -15.74 -7.36 37.68
C ALA A 6 -17.06 -7.15 38.45
N SER A 7 -17.15 -7.71 39.65
CA SER A 7 -18.32 -7.55 40.53
C SER A 7 -17.93 -6.68 41.75
N PRO A 8 -18.77 -5.72 42.19
CA PRO A 8 -18.38 -4.74 43.19
C PRO A 8 -18.49 -5.29 44.63
N SER A 9 -17.56 -4.88 45.50
CA SER A 9 -17.61 -5.19 46.93
C SER A 9 -18.57 -4.24 47.68
N PRO A 10 -19.32 -4.72 48.69
CA PRO A 10 -20.29 -3.91 49.43
C PRO A 10 -19.64 -2.95 50.45
N PRO A 11 -20.35 -1.87 50.87
CA PRO A 11 -19.80 -0.83 51.73
C PRO A 11 -19.75 -1.23 53.22
N LYS A 12 -18.81 -0.65 53.97
CA LYS A 12 -18.72 -0.77 55.43
C LYS A 12 -18.83 0.60 56.11
N SER A 13 -19.83 0.75 56.98
CA SER A 13 -20.09 1.99 57.72
C SER A 13 -19.07 2.24 58.87
N PRO A 14 -18.93 3.50 59.37
CA PRO A 14 -17.68 3.97 59.98
C PRO A 14 -17.75 4.29 61.49
N ALA A 15 -16.57 4.41 62.13
CA ALA A 15 -16.18 5.33 63.23
C ALA A 15 -14.93 4.80 63.98
N PRO A 16 -14.17 5.62 64.74
CA PRO A 16 -13.80 7.02 64.49
C PRO A 16 -12.27 7.26 64.63
N GLY A 17 -11.68 8.21 63.89
CA GLY A 17 -10.28 8.60 64.14
C GLY A 17 -9.66 9.55 63.11
N GLU A 18 -9.22 10.71 63.61
CA GLU A 18 -8.35 11.71 62.99
C GLU A 18 -8.74 12.38 61.66
N ALA A 19 -8.34 13.65 61.55
CA ALA A 19 -8.76 14.58 60.52
C ALA A 19 -7.55 15.24 59.85
N SER A 20 -7.61 15.44 58.52
CA SER A 20 -7.27 16.74 57.91
C SER A 20 -7.40 16.79 56.39
N LYS A 21 -7.94 17.93 55.93
CA LYS A 21 -7.66 18.64 54.66
C LYS A 21 -8.10 17.99 53.32
N ALA A 22 -9.21 18.52 52.80
CA ALA A 22 -9.33 18.85 51.38
C ALA A 22 -8.42 20.06 51.03
N PRO A 23 -8.18 20.32 49.73
CA PRO A 23 -8.99 21.36 49.09
C PRO A 23 -9.53 20.99 47.69
N THR A 24 -10.54 21.74 47.26
CA THR A 24 -11.31 21.63 46.01
C THR A 24 -10.70 22.45 44.88
N SER A 25 -11.18 22.23 43.64
CA SER A 25 -11.06 23.12 42.46
C SER A 25 -9.72 23.02 41.69
N THR A 26 -9.63 23.19 40.35
CA THR A 26 -10.56 23.72 39.33
C THR A 26 -10.28 23.04 37.97
N ALA A 27 -11.29 22.84 37.12
CA ALA A 27 -11.10 22.47 35.70
C ALA A 27 -11.03 23.72 34.79
N PRO A 28 -10.08 23.82 33.84
CA PRO A 28 -10.08 24.88 32.82
C PRO A 28 -10.91 24.49 31.57
N PRO A 29 -11.51 25.46 30.87
CA PRO A 29 -12.49 25.22 29.80
C PRO A 29 -11.88 25.04 28.40
N ALA A 30 -12.71 24.55 27.49
CA ALA A 30 -12.44 24.56 26.05
C ALA A 30 -12.29 26.00 25.50
N LYS A 31 -11.46 26.15 24.47
CA LYS A 31 -11.42 27.32 23.59
C LYS A 31 -11.43 26.89 22.12
N SER A 32 -12.12 27.67 21.31
CA SER A 32 -12.38 27.46 19.89
C SER A 32 -11.20 27.82 19.00
N THR A 33 -11.20 27.24 17.79
CA THR A 33 -10.79 27.80 16.48
C THR A 33 -10.45 29.30 16.51
N ASP A 34 -9.33 29.76 15.93
CA ASP A 34 -8.94 29.55 14.53
C ASP A 34 -7.42 29.72 14.28
N SER A 35 -6.94 29.22 13.13
CA SER A 35 -5.64 29.47 12.48
C SER A 35 -4.35 29.33 13.31
N ASP A 36 -3.88 28.10 13.48
CA ASP A 36 -2.44 27.80 13.54
C ASP A 36 -2.13 26.73 12.47
N MET A 37 -1.99 27.20 11.22
CA MET A 37 -1.73 26.34 10.06
C MET A 37 -0.23 26.22 9.85
N ASP A 38 0.27 24.99 9.98
CA ASP A 38 1.68 24.63 9.84
C ASP A 38 2.32 25.27 8.58
N PRO A 39 3.54 25.86 8.67
CA PRO A 39 4.20 26.48 7.53
C PRO A 39 4.38 25.54 6.32
N GLU A 40 4.45 24.22 6.51
CA GLU A 40 4.49 23.28 5.37
C GLU A 40 3.13 23.18 4.64
N ILE A 41 2.02 23.26 5.38
CA ILE A 41 0.65 23.25 4.82
C ILE A 41 0.39 24.55 4.05
N GLN A 42 0.87 25.70 4.54
CA GLN A 42 0.78 26.96 3.81
C GLN A 42 1.54 26.92 2.48
N LYS A 43 2.75 26.31 2.48
CA LYS A 43 3.55 26.11 1.27
C LYS A 43 2.86 25.19 0.26
N PHE A 44 2.18 24.15 0.74
CA PHE A 44 1.38 23.24 -0.10
C PHE A 44 0.18 23.97 -0.73
N LEU A 45 -0.58 24.75 0.05
CA LEU A 45 -1.70 25.56 -0.44
C LEU A 45 -1.29 26.63 -1.45
N ALA A 46 -0.12 27.25 -1.28
CA ALA A 46 0.41 28.24 -2.22
C ALA A 46 0.72 27.63 -3.60
N LEU A 47 1.18 26.38 -3.65
CA LEU A 47 1.52 25.68 -4.90
C LEU A 47 0.30 25.50 -5.83
N PHE A 48 -0.88 25.22 -5.27
CA PHE A 48 -2.13 25.12 -6.06
C PHE A 48 -2.63 26.49 -6.54
N GLN A 49 -2.27 27.58 -5.87
CA GLN A 49 -2.70 28.93 -6.26
C GLN A 49 -1.81 29.53 -7.35
N SER A 50 -0.52 29.13 -7.42
CA SER A 50 0.40 29.59 -8.47
C SER A 50 0.06 29.09 -9.87
N ASP A 51 -0.53 27.89 -10.00
CA ASP A 51 -0.95 27.34 -11.31
C ASP A 51 -2.18 28.06 -11.90
N GLY A 52 -2.88 28.88 -11.12
CA GLY A 52 -4.10 29.58 -11.53
C GLY A 52 -3.91 30.98 -12.14
N LYS A 53 -2.71 31.57 -12.08
CA LYS A 53 -2.44 32.95 -12.54
C LYS A 53 -1.03 33.12 -13.10
N GLN A 54 -0.90 32.97 -14.42
CA GLN A 54 0.19 33.62 -15.18
C GLN A 54 -0.42 34.50 -16.28
N GLU A 55 -0.19 35.80 -16.13
CA GLU A 55 -0.46 36.84 -17.13
C GLU A 55 0.91 37.34 -17.59
N GLU A 56 1.24 37.09 -18.86
CA GLU A 56 2.59 37.30 -19.43
C GLU A 56 2.61 38.51 -20.37
N PRO A 57 3.47 39.53 -20.14
CA PRO A 57 3.68 40.63 -21.07
C PRO A 57 4.84 40.36 -22.05
N ALA A 58 4.55 40.34 -23.36
CA ALA A 58 5.53 40.25 -24.45
C ALA A 58 6.22 41.60 -24.76
N PRO A 59 7.43 41.60 -25.36
CA PRO A 59 7.62 42.00 -26.78
C PRO A 59 8.80 41.24 -27.48
N GLU A 60 9.10 41.27 -28.80
CA GLU A 60 8.47 41.76 -30.06
C GLU A 60 8.98 40.87 -31.25
N PRO A 61 8.21 40.58 -32.32
CA PRO A 61 8.67 39.79 -33.46
C PRO A 61 9.00 40.63 -34.72
N THR A 62 9.97 40.19 -35.52
CA THR A 62 10.33 40.81 -36.82
C THR A 62 10.24 39.82 -38.00
N GLN A 63 9.38 40.20 -38.97
CA GLN A 63 9.32 39.81 -40.39
C GLN A 63 8.71 38.46 -40.83
N GLN A 64 8.03 38.59 -41.98
CA GLN A 64 7.14 37.66 -42.69
C GLN A 64 7.72 37.45 -44.12
N PRO A 65 7.21 36.53 -44.98
CA PRO A 65 5.97 36.82 -45.71
C PRO A 65 5.08 35.61 -46.10
N THR A 66 3.75 35.85 -46.18
CA THR A 66 2.73 35.16 -47.01
C THR A 66 2.55 33.62 -46.90
N SER A 67 1.34 33.07 -46.79
CA SER A 67 0.08 33.47 -47.46
C SER A 67 -1.20 33.07 -46.71
N THR A 68 -2.34 33.58 -47.18
CA THR A 68 -3.69 33.57 -46.57
C THR A 68 -4.51 32.29 -46.76
N THR A 69 -5.26 31.86 -45.73
CA THR A 69 -6.72 31.54 -45.84
C THR A 69 -7.43 31.54 -44.47
N THR A 70 -8.76 31.68 -44.48
CA THR A 70 -9.62 32.08 -43.34
C THR A 70 -10.36 30.93 -42.66
N SER A 71 -10.35 30.86 -41.32
CA SER A 71 -11.50 30.46 -40.48
C SER A 71 -11.27 30.69 -38.96
N LYS A 72 -12.33 31.03 -38.22
CA LYS A 72 -12.32 31.31 -36.76
C LYS A 72 -12.50 30.01 -35.92
N PRO A 73 -12.23 30.02 -34.59
CA PRO A 73 -12.06 28.81 -33.78
C PRO A 73 -13.33 28.33 -33.06
N THR A 74 -13.28 27.08 -32.60
CA THR A 74 -14.07 26.56 -31.47
C THR A 74 -13.13 25.82 -30.52
N SER A 75 -13.22 26.13 -29.23
CA SER A 75 -12.21 25.74 -28.22
C SER A 75 -12.21 24.24 -27.89
N THR A 76 -11.03 23.61 -27.91
CA THR A 76 -10.81 22.28 -27.35
C THR A 76 -10.46 22.37 -25.86
N SER A 77 -11.06 21.51 -25.05
CA SER A 77 -10.72 21.32 -23.65
C SER A 77 -9.33 20.68 -23.49
N SER A 78 -8.48 21.26 -22.66
CA SER A 78 -7.16 20.69 -22.34
C SER A 78 -7.30 19.42 -21.49
N SER A 79 -7.08 18.26 -22.10
CA SER A 79 -6.88 17.01 -21.36
C SER A 79 -5.39 16.74 -21.15
N SER A 80 -5.03 16.62 -19.87
CA SER A 80 -3.72 16.30 -19.30
C SER A 80 -2.84 15.34 -20.14
N SER A 81 -1.63 15.78 -20.51
CA SER A 81 -0.67 15.08 -21.38
C SER A 81 0.42 14.30 -20.62
N TRP A 82 0.02 13.38 -19.74
CA TRP A 82 0.95 12.57 -18.92
C TRP A 82 1.47 11.29 -19.60
N PHE A 83 0.95 10.93 -20.78
CA PHE A 83 1.39 9.76 -21.57
C PHE A 83 2.36 10.11 -22.72
N SER A 84 3.33 11.00 -22.46
CA SER A 84 4.43 11.30 -23.42
C SER A 84 5.77 10.79 -22.90
N LEU A 85 5.89 9.47 -22.81
CA LEU A 85 7.18 8.77 -22.68
C LEU A 85 8.00 8.99 -23.96
N LYS A 86 8.76 10.08 -24.01
CA LYS A 86 9.73 10.33 -25.09
C LYS A 86 10.89 9.35 -24.97
N SER A 87 10.95 8.38 -25.88
CA SER A 87 12.07 7.46 -26.01
C SER A 87 13.38 8.24 -26.25
N SER A 88 14.29 8.22 -25.27
CA SER A 88 15.65 8.71 -25.46
C SER A 88 16.42 7.74 -26.39
N PRO A 89 17.11 8.23 -27.44
CA PRO A 89 17.77 7.36 -28.41
C PRO A 89 19.09 6.74 -27.93
N ASN A 90 19.51 6.97 -26.68
CA ASN A 90 20.70 6.36 -26.07
C ASN A 90 20.33 5.27 -25.06
N ALA A 91 19.95 4.10 -25.59
CA ALA A 91 20.01 2.83 -24.87
C ALA A 91 20.91 1.88 -25.67
N PRO A 92 21.93 1.22 -25.06
CA PRO A 92 22.83 0.35 -25.79
C PRO A 92 22.08 -0.89 -26.27
N SER A 93 21.99 -1.04 -27.60
CA SER A 93 21.44 -2.23 -28.25
C SER A 93 22.19 -3.48 -27.82
N GLN A 94 21.62 -4.27 -26.90
CA GLN A 94 22.08 -5.63 -26.66
C GLN A 94 21.69 -6.49 -27.88
N THR A 95 22.60 -6.56 -28.84
CA THR A 95 22.49 -7.47 -29.98
C THR A 95 22.52 -8.91 -29.46
N SER A 96 21.37 -9.58 -29.55
CA SER A 96 21.23 -10.97 -29.14
C SER A 96 21.98 -11.89 -30.12
N ASN A 97 23.29 -12.02 -29.92
CA ASN A 97 24.06 -13.13 -30.45
C ASN A 97 23.66 -14.39 -29.69
N ARG A 98 22.55 -15.02 -30.13
CA ARG A 98 22.10 -16.32 -29.64
C ARG A 98 23.05 -17.42 -30.10
N ALA A 99 24.22 -17.50 -29.47
CA ALA A 99 24.98 -18.73 -29.42
C ALA A 99 24.10 -19.81 -28.74
N ILE A 100 23.95 -20.96 -29.39
CA ILE A 100 23.17 -22.08 -28.85
C ILE A 100 24.07 -22.79 -27.83
N THR A 101 24.03 -22.34 -26.58
CA THR A 101 24.57 -23.09 -25.45
C THR A 101 23.66 -24.28 -25.09
N PRO A 102 24.22 -25.38 -24.54
CA PRO A 102 23.48 -26.61 -24.22
C PRO A 102 22.43 -26.38 -23.11
N PRO A 103 21.49 -27.32 -22.87
CA PRO A 103 20.29 -27.03 -22.08
C PRO A 103 20.66 -26.54 -20.68
N ALA A 104 20.22 -25.32 -20.37
CA ALA A 104 20.43 -24.73 -19.08
C ALA A 104 19.68 -25.54 -18.01
N ASP A 105 20.33 -25.77 -16.87
CA ASP A 105 19.67 -26.33 -15.70
C ASP A 105 18.41 -25.51 -15.39
N PRO A 106 17.28 -26.15 -15.01
CA PRO A 106 16.03 -25.44 -14.70
C PRO A 106 16.21 -24.42 -13.56
N ASN A 107 17.20 -24.67 -12.70
CA ASN A 107 17.60 -23.81 -11.59
C ASN A 107 18.27 -22.50 -12.03
N SER A 108 18.76 -22.38 -13.27
CA SER A 108 19.49 -21.18 -13.73
C SER A 108 18.64 -19.90 -13.75
N VAL A 109 17.34 -20.02 -14.03
CA VAL A 109 16.42 -18.88 -14.08
C VAL A 109 15.98 -18.46 -12.68
N SER A 110 15.59 -19.40 -11.80
CA SER A 110 15.29 -19.10 -10.39
C SER A 110 16.51 -18.50 -9.68
N GLU A 111 17.68 -19.10 -9.87
CA GLU A 111 18.97 -18.59 -9.38
C GLU A 111 19.30 -17.18 -9.92
N SER A 112 18.75 -16.74 -11.06
CA SER A 112 18.95 -15.38 -11.57
C SER A 112 17.98 -14.35 -11.00
N LEU A 113 16.89 -14.79 -10.37
CA LEU A 113 15.87 -13.92 -9.73
C LEU A 113 16.17 -13.63 -8.25
N LEU A 114 17.04 -14.43 -7.62
CA LEU A 114 17.43 -14.26 -6.23
C LEU A 114 18.09 -12.89 -5.98
N PRO A 115 17.70 -12.14 -4.92
CA PRO A 115 18.33 -10.88 -4.56
C PRO A 115 19.84 -11.05 -4.30
N THR A 116 20.64 -10.14 -4.88
CA THR A 116 22.09 -10.04 -4.63
C THR A 116 22.44 -9.03 -3.54
N GLU A 117 21.48 -8.20 -3.14
CA GLU A 117 21.64 -7.15 -2.14
C GLU A 117 20.52 -7.19 -1.10
N MET A 118 20.83 -6.72 0.11
CA MET A 118 19.87 -6.60 1.21
C MET A 118 20.26 -5.43 2.12
N SER A 119 19.27 -4.77 2.72
CA SER A 119 19.48 -3.64 3.63
C SER A 119 19.07 -3.99 5.06
N CYS A 120 19.99 -3.82 6.03
CA CYS A 120 19.75 -4.29 7.40
C CYS A 120 18.70 -3.45 8.13
N ARG A 121 18.50 -2.19 7.70
CA ARG A 121 17.43 -1.33 8.22
C ARG A 121 16.05 -1.87 7.83
N GLN A 122 15.84 -2.20 6.55
CA GLN A 122 14.58 -2.78 6.08
C GLN A 122 14.30 -4.15 6.72
N ALA A 123 15.34 -4.98 6.89
CA ALA A 123 15.19 -6.26 7.60
C ALA A 123 14.77 -6.06 9.06
N PHE A 124 15.35 -5.07 9.76
CA PHE A 124 14.91 -4.68 11.10
C PHE A 124 13.46 -4.16 11.11
N ASP A 125 13.12 -3.24 10.22
CA ASP A 125 11.78 -2.63 10.15
C ASP A 125 10.71 -3.71 9.88
N MET A 126 11.00 -4.71 9.04
CA MET A 126 10.13 -5.87 8.81
C MET A 126 10.01 -6.78 10.05
N ALA A 127 11.12 -7.08 10.74
CA ALA A 127 11.10 -7.90 11.95
C ALA A 127 10.31 -7.23 13.09
N PHE A 128 10.53 -5.93 13.29
CA PHE A 128 9.83 -5.12 14.28
C PHE A 128 8.34 -4.97 13.94
N HIS A 129 8.01 -4.67 12.68
CA HIS A 129 6.61 -4.61 12.23
C HIS A 129 5.89 -5.94 12.44
N CYS A 130 6.52 -7.07 12.12
CA CYS A 130 5.95 -8.40 12.37
C CYS A 130 5.69 -8.65 13.86
N GLN A 131 6.61 -8.26 14.75
CA GLN A 131 6.44 -8.46 16.20
C GLN A 131 5.44 -7.47 16.83
N SER A 132 5.16 -6.35 16.15
CA SER A 132 4.22 -5.33 16.64
C SER A 132 2.78 -5.85 16.75
N VAL A 133 2.02 -5.31 17.71
CA VAL A 133 0.60 -5.65 17.91
C VAL A 133 -0.22 -5.37 16.65
N GLY A 134 0.08 -4.29 15.92
CA GLY A 134 -0.59 -3.94 14.66
C GLY A 134 -0.33 -4.97 13.55
N GLY A 135 0.92 -5.41 13.39
CA GLY A 135 1.28 -6.46 12.42
C GLY A 135 0.68 -7.83 12.75
N GLN A 136 0.60 -8.18 14.04
CA GLN A 136 0.01 -9.45 14.49
C GLN A 136 -1.52 -9.48 14.45
N TRP A 137 -2.21 -8.34 14.58
CA TRP A 137 -3.67 -8.29 14.75
C TRP A 137 -4.45 -9.06 13.68
N ASN A 138 -4.11 -8.89 12.40
CA ASN A 138 -4.76 -9.60 11.29
C ASN A 138 -4.54 -11.13 11.38
N SER A 139 -3.38 -11.55 11.88
CA SER A 139 -3.05 -12.97 12.06
C SER A 139 -3.84 -13.58 13.22
N ILE A 140 -3.91 -12.87 14.34
CA ILE A 140 -4.72 -13.26 15.51
C ILE A 140 -6.21 -13.33 15.13
N TYR A 141 -6.72 -12.35 14.38
CA TYR A 141 -8.11 -12.32 13.91
C TYR A 141 -8.44 -13.47 12.95
N ARG A 142 -7.56 -13.78 11.98
CA ARG A 142 -7.83 -14.82 10.96
C ARG A 142 -7.53 -16.25 11.41
N TYR A 143 -6.50 -16.45 12.25
CA TYR A 143 -5.97 -17.78 12.59
C TYR A 143 -6.01 -18.10 14.09
N GLY A 144 -6.39 -17.15 14.94
CA GLY A 144 -6.43 -17.31 16.40
C GLY A 144 -5.05 -17.33 17.08
N THR A 145 -3.96 -17.20 16.31
CA THR A 145 -2.58 -17.31 16.81
C THR A 145 -1.70 -16.18 16.29
N MET A 146 -0.61 -15.90 17.02
CA MET A 146 0.46 -15.05 16.51
C MET A 146 1.25 -15.80 15.44
N ARG A 147 1.65 -15.10 14.37
CA ARG A 147 2.60 -15.62 13.37
C ARG A 147 3.99 -15.71 13.99
N SER A 148 4.76 -16.74 13.64
CA SER A 148 6.20 -16.71 13.90
C SER A 148 6.84 -15.59 13.09
N CYS A 149 7.60 -14.73 13.77
CA CYS A 149 8.42 -13.68 13.15
C CYS A 149 9.91 -14.06 13.04
N SER A 150 10.28 -15.32 13.34
CA SER A 150 11.67 -15.78 13.34
C SER A 150 12.37 -15.51 12.01
N GLU A 151 11.69 -15.76 10.89
CA GLU A 151 12.18 -15.55 9.53
C GLU A 151 12.73 -14.12 9.29
N HIS A 152 12.03 -13.09 9.78
CA HIS A 152 12.48 -11.70 9.63
C HIS A 152 13.59 -11.32 10.60
N TRP A 153 13.61 -11.92 11.80
CA TRP A 153 14.73 -11.76 12.73
C TRP A 153 16.00 -12.45 12.21
N GLU A 154 15.87 -13.60 11.55
CA GLU A 154 16.95 -14.31 10.87
C GLU A 154 17.52 -13.47 9.71
N ASP A 155 16.66 -12.89 8.85
CA ASP A 155 17.08 -11.91 7.81
C ASP A 155 17.92 -10.76 8.40
N PHE A 156 17.47 -10.19 9.52
CA PHE A 156 18.17 -9.09 10.21
C PHE A 156 19.52 -9.52 10.79
N TRP A 157 19.56 -10.62 11.55
CA TRP A 157 20.80 -11.13 12.15
C TRP A 157 21.80 -11.60 11.10
N PHE A 158 21.32 -12.18 10.00
CA PHE A 158 22.15 -12.50 8.84
C PHE A 158 22.76 -11.23 8.23
N CYS A 159 21.94 -10.21 7.94
CA CYS A 159 22.44 -8.94 7.40
C CYS A 159 23.50 -8.28 8.29
N MET A 160 23.27 -8.27 9.61
CA MET A 160 24.24 -7.77 10.59
C MET A 160 25.55 -8.57 10.58
N ARG A 161 25.48 -9.90 10.42
CA ARG A 161 26.66 -10.79 10.34
C ARG A 161 27.47 -10.56 9.07
N ILE A 162 26.82 -10.36 7.92
CA ILE A 162 27.49 -10.13 6.62
C ILE A 162 27.84 -8.66 6.36
N LYS A 163 27.55 -7.73 7.28
CA LYS A 163 27.78 -6.29 7.08
C LYS A 163 29.23 -5.94 6.70
N GLY A 164 30.21 -6.73 7.16
CA GLY A 164 31.62 -6.55 6.82
C GLY A 164 32.06 -7.15 5.47
N TYR A 165 31.17 -7.85 4.76
CA TYR A 165 31.48 -8.51 3.48
C TYR A 165 31.35 -7.48 2.34
N THR A 166 32.25 -7.55 1.36
CA THR A 166 32.31 -6.59 0.24
C THR A 166 32.30 -7.28 -1.11
N GLY A 167 31.76 -6.60 -2.12
CA GLY A 167 31.68 -7.10 -3.50
C GLY A 167 31.02 -8.48 -3.62
N LYS A 168 31.61 -9.33 -4.47
CA LYS A 168 31.08 -10.66 -4.83
C LYS A 168 30.83 -11.58 -3.64
N MET A 169 31.70 -11.57 -2.62
CA MET A 169 31.53 -12.38 -1.41
C MET A 169 30.24 -12.03 -0.65
N LYS A 170 29.81 -10.76 -0.70
CA LYS A 170 28.53 -10.34 -0.11
C LYS A 170 27.35 -10.80 -0.97
N GLU A 171 27.43 -10.59 -2.28
CA GLU A 171 26.39 -10.99 -3.24
C GLU A 171 26.12 -12.50 -3.16
N GLU A 172 27.16 -13.32 -3.20
CA GLU A 172 27.05 -14.79 -3.11
C GLU A 172 26.49 -15.27 -1.77
N ALA A 173 26.88 -14.64 -0.66
CA ALA A 173 26.35 -14.97 0.67
C ALA A 173 24.84 -14.63 0.77
N ILE A 174 24.42 -13.45 0.29
CA ILE A 174 23.01 -13.03 0.27
C ILE A 174 22.19 -13.99 -0.59
N LYS A 175 22.72 -14.32 -1.77
CA LYS A 175 22.08 -15.22 -2.72
C LYS A 175 21.91 -16.63 -2.16
N ALA A 176 22.92 -17.17 -1.49
CA ALA A 176 22.85 -18.45 -0.80
C ALA A 176 21.80 -18.44 0.34
N HIS A 177 21.71 -17.34 1.10
CA HIS A 177 20.68 -17.17 2.13
C HIS A 177 19.26 -17.18 1.55
N TYR A 178 18.99 -16.42 0.48
CA TYR A 178 17.68 -16.45 -0.17
C TYR A 178 17.38 -17.78 -0.85
N ARG A 179 18.38 -18.46 -1.43
CA ARG A 179 18.21 -19.83 -1.97
C ARG A 179 17.78 -20.82 -0.89
N GLN A 180 18.44 -20.79 0.28
CA GLN A 180 18.06 -21.63 1.41
C GLN A 180 16.64 -21.29 1.89
N LYS A 181 16.32 -19.99 2.00
CA LYS A 181 15.00 -19.51 2.41
C LYS A 181 13.87 -19.94 1.45
N GLU A 182 14.10 -19.92 0.15
CA GLU A 182 13.15 -20.43 -0.84
C GLU A 182 12.99 -21.95 -0.74
N HIS A 183 14.07 -22.70 -0.56
CA HIS A 183 14.02 -24.14 -0.31
C HIS A 183 13.27 -24.46 1.01
N ASP A 184 13.48 -23.68 2.06
CA ASP A 184 12.80 -23.83 3.34
C ASP A 184 11.33 -23.38 3.32
N LYS A 185 10.86 -22.79 2.21
CA LYS A 185 9.46 -22.39 2.01
C LYS A 185 8.72 -23.20 0.93
N TYR A 186 9.39 -23.56 -0.15
CA TYR A 186 8.81 -24.20 -1.34
C TYR A 186 9.56 -25.47 -1.80
N GLY A 187 10.60 -25.89 -1.10
CA GLY A 187 11.32 -27.15 -1.38
C GLY A 187 10.51 -28.40 -1.03
N ASP A 188 11.11 -29.56 -1.32
CA ASP A 188 10.45 -30.86 -1.33
C ASP A 188 9.65 -31.16 -0.05
N GLY A 189 8.40 -31.62 -0.22
CA GLY A 189 7.50 -31.99 0.87
C GLY A 189 6.79 -30.84 1.58
N LYS A 190 6.94 -29.59 1.11
CA LYS A 190 6.15 -28.44 1.59
C LYS A 190 4.88 -28.27 0.75
N PRO A 191 3.76 -27.78 1.32
CA PRO A 191 2.51 -27.61 0.58
C PRO A 191 2.70 -26.64 -0.59
N ASN A 192 2.53 -27.14 -1.81
CA ASN A 192 2.64 -26.35 -3.04
C ASN A 192 1.24 -26.16 -3.66
N SER A 193 1.06 -25.12 -4.49
CA SER A 193 -0.18 -24.95 -5.26
C SER A 193 -0.41 -26.10 -6.24
N GLU A 194 0.67 -26.75 -6.71
CA GLU A 194 0.62 -27.91 -7.61
C GLU A 194 0.02 -29.17 -6.96
N ASP A 195 0.01 -29.26 -5.61
CA ASP A 195 -0.64 -30.35 -4.87
C ASP A 195 -2.17 -30.31 -5.04
N ILE A 196 -2.72 -29.11 -5.26
CA ILE A 196 -4.16 -28.86 -5.43
C ILE A 196 -4.51 -28.65 -6.90
N TRP A 197 -3.64 -27.98 -7.66
CA TRP A 197 -3.89 -27.56 -9.05
C TRP A 197 -2.81 -28.09 -10.00
N GLN A 198 -3.12 -29.20 -10.67
CA GLN A 198 -2.25 -29.76 -11.70
C GLN A 198 -2.26 -28.91 -12.98
N ALA A 199 -1.08 -28.67 -13.56
CA ALA A 199 -0.94 -27.98 -14.83
C ALA A 199 -1.60 -28.78 -15.96
N ARG A 200 -2.44 -28.11 -16.77
CA ARG A 200 -3.07 -28.75 -17.94
C ARG A 200 -2.05 -29.00 -19.04
N THR A 201 -1.93 -30.25 -19.47
CA THR A 201 -1.06 -30.68 -20.58
C THR A 201 -1.51 -30.12 -21.93
N THR A 202 -2.80 -29.84 -22.10
CA THR A 202 -3.39 -29.37 -23.36
C THR A 202 -3.97 -27.96 -23.23
N LYS A 203 -3.89 -27.20 -24.33
CA LYS A 203 -4.57 -25.90 -24.42
C LYS A 203 -6.09 -26.12 -24.49
N ILE A 204 -6.82 -25.30 -23.75
CA ILE A 204 -8.28 -25.21 -23.83
C ILE A 204 -8.66 -24.68 -25.22
N LEU A 205 -9.68 -25.27 -25.84
CA LEU A 205 -10.18 -24.84 -27.15
C LEU A 205 -10.86 -23.45 -27.04
N PRO A 206 -10.67 -22.55 -28.02
CA PRO A 206 -11.30 -21.23 -27.99
C PRO A 206 -12.84 -21.36 -27.90
N GLY A 207 -13.46 -20.60 -27.02
CA GLY A 207 -14.92 -20.63 -26.83
C GLY A 207 -15.46 -21.81 -26.00
N THR A 208 -14.64 -22.46 -25.15
CA THR A 208 -15.11 -23.52 -24.23
C THR A 208 -15.13 -23.13 -22.75
N VAL A 209 -14.43 -22.06 -22.36
CA VAL A 209 -14.39 -21.53 -20.99
C VAL A 209 -14.44 -20.00 -21.08
N PHE A 210 -15.07 -19.34 -20.10
CA PHE A 210 -15.31 -17.88 -20.08
C PHE A 210 -16.16 -17.39 -21.28
N THR A 211 -17.16 -18.18 -21.68
CA THR A 211 -18.12 -17.84 -22.75
C THR A 211 -19.32 -17.02 -22.27
N GLU A 212 -19.52 -16.93 -20.95
CA GLU A 212 -20.53 -16.07 -20.35
C GLU A 212 -20.18 -14.62 -20.64
N LYS A 213 -21.12 -13.88 -21.25
CA LYS A 213 -20.94 -12.45 -21.45
C LYS A 213 -21.16 -11.77 -20.11
N PHE A 214 -20.28 -10.83 -19.78
CA PHE A 214 -20.55 -9.91 -18.70
C PHE A 214 -21.64 -8.95 -19.18
N ASP A 215 -22.86 -9.14 -18.67
CA ASP A 215 -23.93 -8.17 -18.85
C ASP A 215 -23.59 -6.95 -17.97
N GLU A 216 -23.20 -5.84 -18.60
CA GLU A 216 -22.96 -4.59 -17.88
C GLU A 216 -24.24 -4.17 -17.13
N PRO A 217 -24.13 -3.79 -15.83
CA PRO A 217 -25.30 -3.43 -15.06
C PRO A 217 -26.01 -2.24 -15.71
N ALA A 218 -27.32 -2.38 -15.94
CA ALA A 218 -28.15 -1.36 -16.59
C ALA A 218 -28.38 -0.09 -15.74
N LEU A 219 -27.72 0.02 -14.59
CA LEU A 219 -27.81 1.10 -13.62
C LEU A 219 -26.45 1.80 -13.56
N ASP A 220 -26.45 3.11 -13.71
CA ASP A 220 -25.24 3.91 -13.59
C ASP A 220 -24.69 3.91 -12.15
N ASP A 221 -23.38 4.07 -12.01
CA ASP A 221 -22.69 4.05 -10.71
C ASP A 221 -23.24 5.13 -9.75
N GLU A 222 -23.66 6.29 -10.26
CA GLU A 222 -24.28 7.31 -9.42
C GLU A 222 -25.67 6.90 -8.92
N GLU A 223 -26.48 6.25 -9.77
CA GLU A 223 -27.82 5.79 -9.40
C GLU A 223 -27.73 4.66 -8.38
N TRP A 224 -26.79 3.73 -8.58
CA TRP A 224 -26.48 2.68 -7.61
C TRP A 224 -26.05 3.26 -6.26
N GLN A 225 -25.17 4.27 -6.24
CA GLN A 225 -24.76 4.95 -5.02
C GLN A 225 -25.93 5.66 -4.32
N LYS A 226 -26.80 6.36 -5.07
CA LYS A 226 -28.00 7.02 -4.52
C LYS A 226 -28.94 5.98 -3.89
N MET A 227 -29.22 4.88 -4.57
CA MET A 227 -30.05 3.78 -4.04
C MET A 227 -29.44 3.12 -2.79
N GLU A 228 -28.12 2.88 -2.76
CA GLU A 228 -27.46 2.31 -1.59
C GLU A 228 -27.43 3.30 -0.40
N MET A 229 -27.29 4.61 -0.64
CA MET A 229 -27.47 5.63 0.41
C MET A 229 -28.89 5.62 0.98
N ASP A 230 -29.92 5.59 0.13
CA ASP A 230 -31.31 5.62 0.58
C ASP A 230 -31.70 4.31 1.29
N ARG A 231 -31.22 3.16 0.82
CA ARG A 231 -31.34 1.87 1.53
C ARG A 231 -30.71 1.94 2.93
N ARG A 232 -29.52 2.54 3.06
CA ARG A 232 -28.86 2.74 4.37
C ARG A 232 -29.64 3.71 5.27
N ARG A 233 -30.26 4.76 4.72
CA ARG A 233 -31.15 5.66 5.46
C ARG A 233 -32.39 4.92 5.95
N GLN A 234 -33.06 4.13 5.11
CA GLN A 234 -34.23 3.34 5.48
C GLN A 234 -33.93 2.30 6.57
N ILE A 235 -32.73 1.69 6.56
CA ILE A 235 -32.30 0.79 7.64
C ILE A 235 -32.06 1.58 8.94
N ARG A 236 -31.50 2.79 8.87
CA ARG A 236 -31.28 3.65 10.04
C ARG A 236 -32.60 4.14 10.66
N THR A 237 -33.56 4.56 9.83
CA THR A 237 -34.90 4.98 10.28
C THR A 237 -35.65 3.80 10.91
N GLY A 238 -35.62 2.62 10.27
CA GLY A 238 -36.23 1.40 10.79
C GLY A 238 -35.63 0.88 12.11
N LEU A 239 -34.36 1.20 12.38
CA LEU A 239 -33.69 0.94 13.66
C LEU A 239 -33.82 2.10 14.67
N GLY A 240 -34.49 3.19 14.32
CA GLY A 240 -34.73 4.34 15.19
C GLY A 240 -33.49 5.22 15.50
N ILE A 241 -32.42 5.12 14.71
CA ILE A 241 -31.11 5.76 14.99
C ILE A 241 -31.02 7.15 14.30
N GLU A 242 -32.12 7.91 14.33
CA GLU A 242 -32.26 9.20 13.61
C GLU A 242 -31.49 10.37 14.24
N GLY A 243 -30.96 10.21 15.48
CA GLY A 243 -30.44 11.32 16.29
C GLY A 243 -28.95 11.26 16.66
N ALA A 244 -28.16 10.32 16.13
CA ALA A 244 -26.77 10.10 16.55
C ALA A 244 -25.71 10.88 15.72
N SER A 245 -26.03 12.08 15.25
CA SER A 245 -25.08 12.98 14.59
C SER A 245 -25.26 14.42 15.06
N ALA A 246 -24.44 14.80 16.04
CA ALA A 246 -24.09 16.15 16.44
C ALA A 246 -22.59 16.16 16.75
#